data_AF-A0AB38M180-F1
#
_entry.id   AF-A0AB38M180-F1
#
_cell.length_a   1.000
_cell.length_b   1.000
_cell.length_c   1.000
_cell.angle_alpha   90.00
_cell.angle_beta   90.00
_cell.angle_gamma   90.00
#
_symmetry.space_group_name_H-M   'P 1'
#
loop_
_entity.id
_entity.type
_entity.pdbx_description
1 polymer ?
#
loop_
_entity_poly.entity_id
_entity_poly.type
_entity_poly.pdbx_seq_one_letter_code
_entity_poly.pdbx_strand_id
1 'polypeptide(L)'
;MAHAVSAVTAQPFREELTRIITIFIAVDGSRQLNLSDRERSAVLHALQHTTHPSALRAAFTSAEYSLRRQAHPNFIRWTICNGNRPRVIFARGLGISLILLGILADLLITLSSASRAYRVIPIIGLILGISTLIAAWKGMCVVLHGMHHRHLRPWELFADPEDASIKNSSSNSLIDSSPVAKSYEDEPWVARYEKRSVIRKIFDREVWVQEPALRQIQDTIFVQSLVGAFLVSCIIVGVFCAVPNGGFF
;
A
#
# COMPACT_ATOMS: atom_id res chain seq x y z
N MET A 1 48.05 46.94 -29.72
CA MET A 1 47.92 46.12 -28.50
C MET A 1 46.43 45.89 -28.23
N ALA A 2 45.90 44.74 -28.64
CA ALA A 2 44.52 44.37 -28.37
C ALA A 2 44.48 43.60 -27.04
N HIS A 3 43.74 44.13 -26.06
CA HIS A 3 43.48 43.43 -24.81
C HIS A 3 42.57 42.24 -25.10
N ALA A 4 43.09 41.03 -24.87
CA ALA A 4 42.30 39.81 -24.86
C ALA A 4 41.32 39.87 -23.67
N VAL A 5 40.02 39.98 -23.98
CA VAL A 5 38.97 39.71 -23.01
C VAL A 5 39.01 38.20 -22.76
N SER A 6 39.49 37.81 -21.58
CA SER A 6 39.49 36.41 -21.15
C SER A 6 38.04 35.93 -21.12
N ALA A 7 37.64 35.11 -22.09
CA ALA A 7 36.36 34.45 -22.10
C ALA A 7 36.30 33.54 -20.87
N VAL A 8 35.61 33.97 -19.81
CA VAL A 8 35.18 33.07 -18.75
C VAL A 8 34.38 31.99 -19.46
N THR A 9 34.95 30.79 -19.53
CA THR A 9 34.32 29.63 -20.14
C THR A 9 33.17 29.23 -19.22
N ALA A 10 32.03 29.91 -19.35
CA ALA A 10 30.83 29.60 -18.60
C ALA A 10 30.46 28.16 -18.93
N GLN A 11 30.62 27.26 -17.95
CA GLN A 11 30.26 25.87 -18.14
C GLN A 11 28.76 25.81 -18.46
N PRO A 12 28.35 25.06 -19.50
CA PRO A 12 26.94 24.99 -19.86
C PRO A 12 26.14 24.36 -18.70
N PHE A 13 24.89 24.80 -18.54
CA PHE A 13 23.95 24.30 -17.53
C PHE A 13 24.38 24.47 -16.06
N ARG A 14 25.27 25.43 -15.78
CA ARG A 14 25.80 25.65 -14.41
C ARG A 14 24.71 26.09 -13.43
N GLU A 15 23.74 26.89 -13.88
CA GLU A 15 22.63 27.35 -13.05
C GLU A 15 21.71 26.18 -12.66
N GLU A 16 21.37 25.32 -13.60
CA GLU A 16 20.55 24.13 -13.40
C GLU A 16 21.23 23.15 -12.45
N LEU A 17 22.53 22.93 -12.59
CA LEU A 17 23.29 22.10 -11.65
C LEU A 17 23.36 22.71 -10.26
N THR A 18 23.53 24.03 -10.16
CA THR A 18 23.48 24.72 -8.87
C THR A 18 22.13 24.50 -8.20
N ARG A 19 21.03 24.59 -8.97
CA ARG A 19 19.69 24.28 -8.47
C ARG A 19 19.56 22.82 -8.03
N ILE A 20 20.04 21.86 -8.82
CA ILE A 20 20.05 20.43 -8.45
C ILE A 20 20.82 20.21 -7.15
N ILE A 21 21.99 20.84 -7.01
CA ILE A 21 22.81 20.75 -5.80
C ILE A 21 22.02 21.26 -4.60
N THR A 22 21.48 22.48 -4.66
CA THR A 22 20.75 23.09 -3.54
C THR A 22 19.52 22.31 -3.10
N ILE A 23 18.77 21.73 -4.05
CA ILE A 23 17.51 21.04 -3.74
C ILE A 23 17.75 19.59 -3.29
N PHE A 24 18.64 18.87 -3.98
CA PHE A 24 18.72 17.40 -3.89
C PHE A 24 20.04 16.87 -3.29
N ILE A 25 21.15 17.61 -3.38
CA ILE A 25 22.50 17.09 -3.02
C ILE A 25 23.07 17.76 -1.76
N ALA A 26 22.78 19.02 -1.51
CA ALA A 26 23.23 19.72 -0.31
C ALA A 26 22.63 19.08 0.96
N VAL A 27 23.35 19.21 2.07
CA VAL A 27 22.82 18.90 3.40
C VAL A 27 21.70 19.90 3.68
N ASP A 28 20.58 19.41 4.24
CA ASP A 28 19.38 20.19 4.53
C ASP A 28 18.68 20.78 3.29
N GLY A 29 18.98 20.24 2.11
CA GLY A 29 18.24 20.54 0.89
C GLY A 29 16.77 20.16 1.05
N SER A 30 15.85 20.99 0.54
CA SER A 30 14.40 20.80 0.70
C SER A 30 13.88 19.44 0.21
N ARG A 31 14.59 18.80 -0.72
CA ARG A 31 14.30 17.44 -1.22
C ARG A 31 15.58 16.60 -1.25
N GLN A 32 16.41 16.75 -0.22
CA GLN A 32 17.69 16.05 -0.09
C GLN A 32 17.54 14.55 -0.37
N LEU A 33 18.35 14.04 -1.30
CA LEU A 33 18.44 12.61 -1.57
C LEU A 33 19.16 11.89 -0.42
N ASN A 34 18.72 10.66 -0.17
CA ASN A 34 19.35 9.76 0.79
C ASN A 34 20.66 9.19 0.20
N LEU A 35 21.70 10.02 0.21
CA LEU A 35 23.06 9.68 -0.22
C LEU A 35 23.96 9.55 0.99
N SER A 36 24.90 8.61 0.95
CA SER A 36 25.97 8.54 1.96
C SER A 36 26.88 9.76 1.89
N ASP A 37 27.54 10.08 3.00
CA ASP A 37 28.43 11.26 3.07
C ASP A 37 29.57 11.19 2.04
N ARG A 38 30.07 9.98 1.78
CA ARG A 38 31.10 9.72 0.77
C ARG A 38 30.59 10.03 -0.64
N GLU A 39 29.41 9.52 -1.01
CA GLU A 39 28.82 9.77 -2.33
C GLU A 39 28.53 11.26 -2.52
N ARG A 40 27.93 11.89 -1.50
CA ARG A 40 27.62 13.32 -1.52
C ARG A 40 28.87 14.16 -1.73
N SER A 41 29.92 13.90 -0.96
CA SER A 41 31.19 14.62 -1.06
C SER A 41 31.84 14.43 -2.43
N ALA A 42 31.83 13.20 -2.96
CA ALA A 42 32.39 12.92 -4.29
C ALA A 42 31.62 13.63 -5.41
N VAL A 43 30.29 13.64 -5.34
CA VAL A 43 29.42 14.34 -6.31
C VAL A 43 29.65 15.85 -6.23
N LEU A 44 29.65 16.43 -5.03
CA LEU A 44 29.90 17.86 -4.84
C LEU A 44 31.29 18.27 -5.35
N HIS A 45 32.32 17.48 -5.05
CA HIS A 45 33.67 17.71 -5.55
C HIS A 45 33.73 17.64 -7.08
N ALA A 46 33.10 16.65 -7.72
CA ALA A 46 33.05 16.56 -9.17
C ALA A 46 32.33 17.76 -9.81
N LEU A 47 31.20 18.19 -9.23
CA LEU A 47 30.39 19.29 -9.73
C LEU A 47 31.04 20.68 -9.56
N GLN A 48 32.06 20.81 -8.71
CA GLN A 48 32.88 22.04 -8.66
C GLN A 48 33.62 22.25 -9.99
N HIS A 49 34.09 21.16 -10.60
CA HIS A 49 34.99 21.19 -11.74
C HIS A 49 34.32 20.92 -13.09
N THR A 50 33.15 20.28 -13.14
CA THR A 50 32.47 19.95 -14.41
C THR A 50 30.96 20.02 -14.30
N THR A 51 30.30 20.33 -15.41
CA THR A 51 28.85 20.23 -15.57
C THR A 51 28.41 18.98 -16.34
N HIS A 52 29.34 18.06 -16.61
CA HIS A 52 29.03 16.83 -17.32
C HIS A 52 28.11 15.92 -16.49
N PRO A 53 27.04 15.33 -17.06
CA PRO A 53 26.02 14.56 -16.32
C PRO A 53 26.59 13.32 -15.60
N SER A 54 27.74 12.79 -16.04
CA SER A 54 28.39 11.68 -15.35
C SER A 54 28.82 12.01 -13.91
N ALA A 55 29.01 13.29 -13.56
CA ALA A 55 29.32 13.73 -12.20
C ALA A 55 28.17 13.40 -11.22
N LEU A 56 26.93 13.31 -11.70
CA LEU A 56 25.75 12.94 -10.91
C LEU A 56 25.49 11.44 -10.87
N ARG A 57 26.30 10.61 -11.55
CA ARG A 57 26.00 9.18 -11.75
C ARG A 57 25.80 8.42 -10.44
N ALA A 58 26.64 8.68 -9.43
CA ALA A 58 26.50 8.04 -8.12
C ALA A 58 25.15 8.40 -7.45
N ALA A 59 24.80 9.69 -7.42
CA ALA A 59 23.53 10.15 -6.87
C ALA A 59 22.33 9.56 -7.63
N PHE A 60 22.40 9.53 -8.97
CA PHE A 60 21.38 8.93 -9.81
C PHE A 60 21.20 7.44 -9.52
N THR A 61 22.28 6.67 -9.45
CA THR A 61 22.22 5.23 -9.18
C THR A 61 21.61 4.94 -7.80
N SER A 62 21.96 5.70 -6.78
CA SER A 62 21.39 5.53 -5.43
C SER A 62 19.91 5.92 -5.36
N ALA A 63 19.50 6.97 -6.07
CA ALA A 63 18.09 7.33 -6.22
C ALA A 63 17.29 6.28 -7.00
N GLU A 64 17.80 5.80 -8.15
CA GLU A 64 17.17 4.77 -8.97
C GLU A 64 17.04 3.45 -8.20
N TYR A 65 18.08 3.07 -7.45
CA TYR A 65 18.04 1.90 -6.57
C TYR A 65 16.93 2.02 -5.53
N SER A 66 16.84 3.16 -4.84
CA SER A 66 15.79 3.41 -3.85
C SER A 66 14.39 3.36 -4.47
N LEU A 67 14.22 3.96 -5.65
CA LEU A 67 12.95 3.93 -6.39
C LEU A 67 12.54 2.50 -6.74
N ARG A 68 13.44 1.71 -7.34
CA ARG A 68 13.13 0.36 -7.83
C ARG A 68 13.05 -0.69 -6.75
N ARG A 69 13.90 -0.61 -5.72
CA ARG A 69 14.03 -1.66 -4.70
C ARG A 69 13.24 -1.37 -3.43
N GLN A 70 12.86 -0.13 -3.18
CA GLN A 70 12.11 0.25 -1.98
C GLN A 70 10.75 0.84 -2.34
N ALA A 71 10.72 1.97 -3.05
CA ALA A 71 9.47 2.68 -3.32
C ALA A 71 8.50 1.87 -4.18
N HIS A 72 8.98 1.25 -5.27
CA HIS A 72 8.13 0.50 -6.18
C HIS A 72 7.47 -0.74 -5.53
N PRO A 73 8.18 -1.66 -4.84
CA PRO A 73 7.54 -2.76 -4.13
C PRO A 73 6.56 -2.29 -3.05
N ASN A 74 6.87 -1.19 -2.34
CA ASN A 74 5.96 -0.62 -1.34
C ASN A 74 4.71 -0.03 -1.99
N PHE A 75 4.86 0.66 -3.12
CA PHE A 75 3.73 1.15 -3.92
C PHE A 75 2.81 0.00 -4.34
N ILE A 76 3.37 -1.09 -4.88
CA ILE A 76 2.59 -2.27 -5.29
C ILE A 76 1.85 -2.90 -4.10
N ARG A 77 2.53 -3.12 -2.96
CA ARG A 77 1.87 -3.65 -1.75
C ARG A 77 0.71 -2.77 -1.29
N TRP A 78 0.89 -1.47 -1.39
CA TRP A 78 -0.10 -0.50 -0.95
C TRP A 78 -1.29 -0.40 -1.91
N THR A 79 -1.06 -0.48 -3.23
CA THR A 79 -2.13 -0.44 -4.24
C THR A 79 -2.98 -1.70 -4.27
N ILE A 80 -2.40 -2.87 -4.00
CA ILE A 80 -3.15 -4.15 -3.93
C ILE A 80 -4.25 -4.11 -2.86
N CYS A 81 -4.01 -3.43 -1.74
CA CYS A 81 -4.97 -3.31 -0.65
C CYS A 81 -6.22 -2.53 -1.08
N ASN A 82 -7.34 -3.23 -1.26
CA ASN A 82 -8.60 -2.61 -1.69
C ASN A 82 -9.36 -1.93 -0.53
N GLY A 83 -9.12 -2.32 0.73
CA GLY A 83 -9.77 -1.77 1.91
C GLY A 83 -8.84 -0.87 2.72
N ASN A 84 -9.41 0.08 3.47
CA ASN A 84 -8.66 0.81 4.50
C ASN A 84 -8.44 -0.07 5.75
N ARG A 85 -7.58 0.39 6.66
CA ARG A 85 -7.21 -0.36 7.87
C ARG A 85 -8.43 -0.77 8.72
N PRO A 86 -9.41 0.12 9.02
CA PRO A 86 -10.62 -0.28 9.74
C PRO A 86 -11.42 -1.39 9.06
N ARG A 87 -11.67 -1.31 7.73
CA ARG A 87 -12.41 -2.34 6.99
C ARG A 87 -11.67 -3.67 6.96
N VAL A 88 -10.34 -3.67 6.85
CA VAL A 88 -9.54 -4.90 6.90
C VAL A 88 -9.58 -5.54 8.28
N ILE A 89 -9.49 -4.75 9.36
CA ILE A 89 -9.64 -5.26 10.74
C ILE A 89 -11.03 -5.87 10.94
N PHE A 90 -12.08 -5.19 10.46
CA PHE A 90 -13.44 -5.71 10.49
C PHE A 90 -13.56 -7.04 9.73
N ALA A 91 -12.99 -7.13 8.51
CA ALA A 91 -12.99 -8.36 7.72
C ALA A 91 -12.25 -9.51 8.43
N ARG A 92 -11.14 -9.24 9.12
CA ARG A 92 -10.44 -10.25 9.95
C ARG A 92 -11.33 -10.76 11.08
N GLY A 93 -12.01 -9.85 11.79
CA GLY A 93 -12.95 -10.21 12.85
C GLY A 93 -14.09 -11.09 12.34
N LEU A 94 -14.67 -10.74 11.18
CA LEU A 94 -15.71 -11.54 10.53
C LEU A 94 -15.19 -12.93 10.13
N GLY A 95 -13.99 -13.01 9.53
CA GLY A 95 -13.35 -14.27 9.17
C GLY A 95 -13.14 -15.18 10.39
N ILE A 96 -12.58 -14.65 11.48
CA ILE A 96 -12.39 -15.38 12.75
C ILE A 96 -13.74 -15.86 13.31
N SER A 97 -14.75 -15.00 13.32
CA SER A 97 -16.07 -15.34 13.85
C SER A 97 -16.71 -16.49 13.06
N LEU A 98 -16.63 -16.47 11.72
CA LEU A 98 -17.12 -17.56 10.88
C LEU A 98 -16.38 -18.88 11.13
N ILE A 99 -15.05 -18.83 11.35
CA ILE A 99 -14.26 -20.02 11.69
C ILE A 99 -14.73 -20.59 13.02
N LEU A 100 -14.86 -19.76 14.06
CA LEU A 100 -15.30 -20.20 15.39
C LEU A 100 -16.71 -20.79 15.34
N LEU A 101 -17.64 -20.17 14.60
CA LEU A 101 -18.98 -20.70 14.42
C LEU A 101 -18.99 -22.03 13.64
N GLY A 102 -18.15 -22.17 12.62
CA GLY A 102 -17.99 -23.43 11.88
C GLY A 102 -17.47 -24.56 12.77
N ILE A 103 -16.42 -24.30 13.54
CA ILE A 103 -15.86 -25.27 14.50
C ILE A 103 -16.89 -25.61 15.60
N LEU A 104 -17.62 -24.62 16.10
CA LEU A 104 -18.67 -24.84 17.10
C LEU A 104 -19.79 -25.71 16.52
N ALA A 105 -20.21 -25.48 15.28
CA ALA A 105 -21.20 -26.31 14.61
C ALA A 105 -20.70 -27.76 14.42
N ASP A 106 -19.44 -27.94 13.99
CA ASP A 106 -18.82 -29.27 13.90
C ASP A 106 -18.78 -29.99 15.25
N LEU A 107 -18.44 -29.26 16.33
CA LEU A 107 -18.44 -29.80 17.68
C LEU A 107 -19.84 -30.24 18.13
N LEU A 108 -20.85 -29.39 17.93
CA LEU A 108 -22.24 -29.69 18.29
C LEU A 108 -22.79 -30.89 17.52
N ILE A 109 -22.51 -30.99 16.22
CA ILE A 109 -22.92 -32.13 15.39
C ILE A 109 -22.14 -33.40 15.77
N THR A 110 -20.89 -33.27 16.19
CA THR A 110 -20.07 -34.42 16.62
C THR A 110 -20.56 -35.02 17.93
N LEU A 111 -20.99 -34.16 18.86
CA LEU A 111 -21.51 -34.56 20.17
C LEU A 111 -22.97 -35.06 20.11
N SER A 112 -23.73 -34.69 19.07
CA SER A 112 -25.13 -35.13 18.93
C SER A 112 -25.27 -36.58 18.45
N SER A 113 -26.52 -37.02 18.36
CA SER A 113 -26.97 -38.27 17.74
C SER A 113 -26.99 -38.25 16.20
N ALA A 114 -26.66 -37.11 15.58
CA ALA A 114 -26.66 -36.97 14.12
C ALA A 114 -25.64 -37.90 13.45
N SER A 115 -25.95 -38.33 12.22
CA SER A 115 -25.03 -39.16 11.43
C SER A 115 -23.78 -38.37 11.02
N ARG A 116 -22.67 -39.07 10.81
CA ARG A 116 -21.37 -38.44 10.49
C ARG A 116 -21.40 -37.55 9.25
N ALA A 117 -22.31 -37.82 8.29
CA ALA A 117 -22.43 -37.04 7.07
C ALA A 117 -22.76 -35.56 7.32
N TYR A 118 -23.51 -35.25 8.39
CA TYR A 118 -23.88 -33.88 8.73
C TYR A 118 -22.69 -33.01 9.14
N ARG A 119 -21.56 -33.62 9.55
CA ARG A 119 -20.32 -32.92 9.92
C ARG A 119 -19.63 -32.28 8.72
N VAL A 120 -20.06 -32.57 7.49
CA VAL A 120 -19.55 -31.89 6.30
C VAL A 120 -20.20 -30.52 6.12
N ILE A 121 -21.39 -30.27 6.68
CA ILE A 121 -22.14 -29.03 6.46
C ILE A 121 -21.37 -27.77 6.89
N PRO A 122 -20.70 -27.74 8.07
CA PRO A 122 -19.96 -26.56 8.50
C PRO A 122 -18.76 -26.20 7.63
N ILE A 123 -18.35 -27.06 6.67
CA ILE A 123 -17.26 -26.78 5.72
C ILE A 123 -17.47 -25.48 4.97
N ILE A 124 -18.72 -25.11 4.65
CA ILE A 124 -19.04 -23.87 3.95
C ILE A 124 -18.64 -22.65 4.81
N GLY A 125 -18.98 -22.69 6.10
CA GLY A 125 -18.60 -21.64 7.05
C GLY A 125 -17.09 -21.54 7.23
N LEU A 126 -16.40 -22.69 7.30
CA LEU A 126 -14.94 -22.75 7.39
C LEU A 126 -14.27 -22.18 6.13
N ILE A 127 -14.73 -22.56 4.93
CA ILE A 127 -14.20 -22.03 3.67
C ILE A 127 -14.37 -20.51 3.61
N LEU A 128 -15.57 -20.00 3.91
CA LEU A 128 -15.84 -18.56 3.91
C LEU A 128 -15.00 -17.82 4.96
N GLY A 129 -14.89 -18.35 6.18
CA GLY A 129 -14.11 -17.74 7.25
C GLY A 129 -12.61 -17.72 6.97
N ILE A 130 -12.04 -18.86 6.57
CA ILE A 130 -10.59 -19.01 6.29
C ILE A 130 -10.20 -18.19 5.06
N SER A 131 -10.98 -18.25 3.98
CA SER A 131 -10.67 -17.46 2.76
C SER A 131 -10.71 -15.96 3.04
N THR A 132 -11.74 -15.50 3.78
CA THR A 132 -11.85 -14.11 4.22
C THR A 132 -10.65 -13.70 5.07
N LEU A 133 -10.21 -14.55 6.00
CA LEU A 133 -9.08 -14.25 6.88
C LEU A 133 -7.75 -14.18 6.12
N ILE A 134 -7.50 -15.11 5.20
CA ILE A 134 -6.29 -15.12 4.34
C ILE A 134 -6.26 -13.86 3.46
N ALA A 135 -7.37 -13.53 2.79
CA ALA A 135 -7.49 -12.34 1.96
C ALA A 135 -7.30 -11.04 2.79
N ALA A 136 -7.89 -10.97 3.97
CA ALA A 136 -7.75 -9.82 4.87
C ALA A 136 -6.34 -9.69 5.48
N TRP A 137 -5.58 -10.78 5.58
CA TRP A 137 -4.16 -10.69 5.93
C TRP A 137 -3.36 -9.95 4.86
N LYS A 138 -3.71 -10.16 3.58
CA LYS A 138 -3.13 -9.46 2.43
C LYS A 138 -3.71 -8.06 2.20
N GLY A 139 -4.55 -7.56 3.12
CA GLY A 139 -5.14 -6.22 3.02
C GLY A 139 -6.34 -6.11 2.09
N MET A 140 -6.94 -7.25 1.71
CA MET A 140 -8.12 -7.29 0.85
C MET A 140 -9.40 -7.61 1.62
N CYS A 141 -10.47 -6.92 1.28
CA CYS A 141 -11.84 -7.28 1.63
C CYS A 141 -12.47 -8.03 0.45
N VAL A 142 -12.99 -9.23 0.71
CA VAL A 142 -13.63 -10.08 -0.32
C VAL A 142 -14.87 -9.41 -0.92
N VAL A 143 -15.65 -8.67 -0.11
CA VAL A 143 -16.83 -7.93 -0.59
C VAL A 143 -16.42 -6.87 -1.62
N LEU A 144 -15.41 -6.06 -1.29
CA LEU A 144 -14.88 -5.06 -2.23
C LEU A 144 -14.33 -5.68 -3.50
N HIS A 145 -13.62 -6.80 -3.34
CA HIS A 145 -13.08 -7.54 -4.48
C HIS A 145 -14.18 -8.01 -5.43
N GLY A 146 -15.26 -8.60 -4.90
CA GLY A 146 -16.40 -9.07 -5.71
C GLY A 146 -17.14 -7.95 -6.45
N MET A 147 -17.05 -6.71 -5.96
CA MET A 147 -17.58 -5.52 -6.65
C MET A 147 -16.56 -4.85 -7.58
N HIS A 148 -15.32 -5.38 -7.64
CA HIS A 148 -14.17 -4.72 -8.27
C HIS A 148 -13.95 -3.29 -7.78
N HIS A 149 -14.23 -3.04 -6.51
CA HIS A 149 -14.13 -1.74 -5.86
C HIS A 149 -12.91 -1.66 -4.95
N ARG A 150 -12.44 -0.44 -4.71
CA ARG A 150 -11.50 -0.08 -3.65
C ARG A 150 -12.04 1.10 -2.86
N HIS A 151 -11.66 1.21 -1.60
CA HIS A 151 -11.87 2.45 -0.86
C HIS A 151 -11.09 3.60 -1.48
N LEU A 152 -11.73 4.78 -1.50
CA LEU A 152 -11.03 6.03 -1.72
C LEU A 152 -9.98 6.22 -0.64
N ARG A 153 -8.84 6.78 -1.04
CA ARG A 153 -7.78 7.14 -0.11
C ARG A 153 -8.20 8.38 0.67
N PRO A 154 -7.69 8.58 1.91
CA PRO A 154 -8.10 9.73 2.72
C PRO A 154 -7.99 11.07 1.97
N TRP A 155 -6.91 11.31 1.24
CA TRP A 155 -6.75 12.52 0.41
C TRP A 155 -7.70 12.58 -0.79
N GLU A 156 -8.08 11.45 -1.40
CA GLU A 156 -9.10 11.41 -2.47
C GLU A 156 -10.51 11.71 -1.92
N LEU A 157 -10.77 11.37 -0.66
CA LEU A 157 -12.07 11.52 -0.01
C LEU A 157 -12.44 12.97 0.28
N PHE A 158 -11.43 13.80 0.53
CA PHE A 158 -11.57 15.23 0.83
C PHE A 158 -11.03 16.13 -0.29
N ALA A 159 -10.65 15.56 -1.44
CA ALA A 159 -10.40 16.33 -2.64
C ALA A 159 -11.75 16.83 -3.15
N ASP A 160 -12.15 18.03 -2.71
CA ASP A 160 -13.35 18.69 -3.21
C ASP A 160 -13.10 19.07 -4.68
N PRO A 161 -13.91 18.61 -5.65
CA PRO A 161 -13.72 19.00 -7.05
C PRO A 161 -13.85 20.51 -7.29
N GLU A 162 -14.51 21.23 -6.37
CA GLU A 162 -14.66 22.69 -6.38
C GLU A 162 -13.64 23.45 -5.50
N ASP A 163 -12.89 22.77 -4.62
CA ASP A 163 -11.75 23.38 -3.90
C ASP A 163 -10.54 23.50 -4.82
N ALA A 164 -10.49 24.59 -5.58
CA ALA A 164 -9.34 25.00 -6.41
C ALA A 164 -8.02 25.12 -5.61
N SER A 165 -8.09 25.20 -4.27
CA SER A 165 -6.93 25.29 -3.37
C SER A 165 -6.07 24.01 -3.34
N ILE A 166 -6.67 22.82 -3.51
CA ILE A 166 -5.96 21.52 -3.49
C ILE A 166 -5.42 21.14 -4.88
N LYS A 167 -6.19 21.44 -5.95
CA LYS A 167 -5.75 21.24 -7.34
C LYS A 167 -4.50 22.06 -7.65
N ASN A 168 -4.48 23.32 -7.23
CA ASN A 168 -3.31 24.20 -7.40
C ASN A 168 -2.14 23.77 -6.51
N SER A 169 -2.40 23.22 -5.32
CA SER A 169 -1.32 22.73 -4.44
C SER A 169 -0.65 21.47 -5.00
N SER A 170 -1.38 20.56 -5.65
CA SER A 170 -0.81 19.30 -6.14
C SER A 170 0.01 19.46 -7.43
N SER A 171 -0.48 20.24 -8.40
CA SER A 171 0.27 20.55 -9.63
C SER A 171 1.40 21.55 -9.40
N ASN A 172 1.23 22.51 -8.48
CA ASN A 172 2.33 23.38 -8.09
C ASN A 172 3.30 22.70 -7.12
N SER A 173 2.94 21.66 -6.35
CA SER A 173 3.88 21.04 -5.38
C SER A 173 5.13 20.41 -6.00
N LEU A 174 5.13 20.11 -7.30
CA LEU A 174 6.31 19.60 -8.01
C LEU A 174 7.27 20.73 -8.41
N ILE A 175 6.81 21.99 -8.43
CA ILE A 175 7.54 23.18 -8.92
C ILE A 175 7.59 24.33 -7.89
N ASP A 176 6.77 24.28 -6.83
CA ASP A 176 6.68 25.29 -5.78
C ASP A 176 7.87 25.13 -4.84
N SER A 177 8.81 26.05 -5.02
CA SER A 177 10.02 26.25 -4.25
C SER A 177 9.76 26.79 -2.84
N SER A 178 8.52 26.78 -2.35
CA SER A 178 8.22 27.17 -0.98
C SER A 178 9.07 26.34 -0.01
N PRO A 179 9.89 26.97 0.85
CA PRO A 179 10.94 26.31 1.64
C PRO A 179 10.39 25.39 2.74
N VAL A 180 9.08 25.35 2.94
CA VAL A 180 8.42 24.40 3.84
C VAL A 180 8.02 23.20 3.00
N ALA A 181 8.87 22.16 3.03
CA ALA A 181 8.43 20.82 2.64
C ALA A 181 7.18 20.50 3.49
N LYS A 182 5.99 20.54 2.88
CA LYS A 182 4.75 20.21 3.58
C LYS A 182 4.86 18.77 4.05
N SER A 183 5.00 18.58 5.36
CA SER A 183 5.05 17.25 5.93
C SER A 183 3.70 16.60 5.71
N TYR A 184 3.69 15.27 5.57
CA TYR A 184 2.45 14.51 5.48
C TYR A 184 1.50 14.83 6.65
N GLU A 185 2.03 15.07 7.85
CA GLU A 185 1.25 15.37 9.07
C GLU A 185 0.57 16.75 9.03
N ASP A 186 1.07 17.68 8.20
CA ASP A 186 0.53 19.04 8.10
C ASP A 186 -0.67 19.12 7.15
N GLU A 187 -1.00 18.03 6.46
CA GLU A 187 -2.08 18.01 5.49
C GLU A 187 -3.46 18.11 6.17
N PRO A 188 -4.34 19.03 5.73
CA PRO A 188 -5.60 19.32 6.43
C PRO A 188 -6.58 18.13 6.43
N TRP A 189 -6.42 17.20 5.48
CA TRP A 189 -7.23 16.00 5.39
C TRP A 189 -6.89 14.98 6.49
N VAL A 190 -5.67 15.00 7.06
CA VAL A 190 -5.23 14.06 8.11
C VAL A 190 -6.09 14.23 9.36
N ALA A 191 -6.14 15.45 9.91
CA ALA A 191 -6.95 15.77 11.09
C ALA A 191 -8.45 15.52 10.86
N ARG A 192 -8.95 15.76 9.64
CA ARG A 192 -10.34 15.46 9.25
C ARG A 192 -10.61 13.95 9.21
N TYR A 193 -9.67 13.17 8.68
CA TYR A 193 -9.81 11.71 8.61
C TYR A 193 -9.76 11.07 9.99
N GLU A 194 -8.85 11.53 10.86
CA GLU A 194 -8.69 11.00 12.21
C GLU A 194 -9.97 11.13 13.04
N LYS A 195 -10.60 12.31 13.01
CA LYS A 195 -11.84 12.62 13.75
C LYS A 195 -13.06 11.77 13.33
N ARG A 196 -13.03 11.09 12.18
CA ARG A 196 -14.16 10.24 11.74
C ARG A 196 -14.31 8.99 12.61
N SER A 197 -15.55 8.63 12.90
CA SER A 197 -15.89 7.39 13.61
C SER A 197 -15.43 6.14 12.84
N VAL A 198 -15.08 5.09 13.58
CA VAL A 198 -14.57 3.84 12.99
C VAL A 198 -15.61 3.19 12.06
N ILE A 199 -16.89 3.21 12.44
CA ILE A 199 -17.99 2.68 11.60
C ILE A 199 -18.03 3.38 10.25
N ARG A 200 -17.92 4.72 10.25
CA ARG A 200 -17.90 5.50 9.00
C ARG A 200 -16.67 5.18 8.16
N LYS A 201 -15.53 4.90 8.80
CA LYS A 201 -14.31 4.46 8.09
C LYS A 201 -14.47 3.06 7.49
N ILE A 202 -15.15 2.13 8.17
CA ILE A 202 -15.41 0.78 7.64
C ILE A 202 -16.24 0.84 6.37
N PHE A 203 -17.22 1.75 6.31
CA PHE A 203 -18.10 1.96 5.15
C PHE A 203 -17.78 3.29 4.43
N ASP A 204 -16.48 3.59 4.29
CA ASP A 204 -16.03 4.77 3.52
C ASP A 204 -16.43 4.64 2.05
N ARG A 205 -16.37 5.77 1.33
CA ARG A 205 -16.68 5.81 -0.11
C ARG A 205 -15.72 4.91 -0.88
N GLU A 206 -16.28 4.22 -1.87
CA GLU A 206 -15.58 3.28 -2.73
C GLU A 206 -15.66 3.70 -4.20
N VAL A 207 -14.67 3.27 -4.98
CA VAL A 207 -14.54 3.54 -6.40
C VAL A 207 -14.12 2.26 -7.13
N TRP A 208 -14.55 2.12 -8.37
CA TRP A 208 -14.16 1.01 -9.22
C TRP A 208 -12.65 1.00 -9.50
N VAL A 209 -12.05 -0.19 -9.51
CA VAL A 209 -10.62 -0.38 -9.77
C VAL A 209 -10.37 -0.27 -11.28
N GLN A 210 -9.80 0.87 -11.69
CA GLN A 210 -9.52 1.18 -13.10
C GLN A 210 -8.45 0.28 -13.71
N GLU A 211 -7.36 0.04 -12.98
CA GLU A 211 -6.18 -0.63 -13.49
C GLU A 211 -6.41 -2.16 -13.66
N PRO A 212 -6.35 -2.72 -14.88
CA PRO A 212 -6.53 -4.16 -15.10
C PRO A 212 -5.43 -5.01 -14.46
N ALA A 213 -4.18 -4.55 -14.45
CA ALA A 213 -3.08 -5.30 -13.83
C ALA A 213 -3.32 -5.47 -12.32
N LEU A 214 -3.91 -4.45 -11.67
CA LEU A 214 -4.26 -4.53 -10.25
C LEU A 214 -5.35 -5.55 -9.97
N ARG A 215 -6.37 -5.62 -10.84
CA ARG A 215 -7.44 -6.62 -10.75
C ARG A 215 -6.89 -8.04 -10.87
N GLN A 216 -6.01 -8.29 -11.84
CA GLN A 216 -5.37 -9.61 -11.99
C GLN A 216 -4.61 -10.06 -10.73
N ILE A 217 -3.91 -9.14 -10.07
CA ILE A 217 -3.22 -9.44 -8.81
C ILE A 217 -4.24 -9.76 -7.71
N GLN A 218 -5.32 -8.97 -7.59
CA GLN A 218 -6.38 -9.23 -6.61
C GLN A 218 -7.10 -10.55 -6.85
N ASP A 219 -7.42 -10.89 -8.11
CA ASP A 219 -8.02 -12.16 -8.52
C ASP A 219 -7.11 -13.33 -8.12
N THR A 220 -5.80 -13.20 -8.35
CA THR A 220 -4.81 -14.22 -7.96
C THR A 220 -4.82 -14.43 -6.44
N ILE A 221 -4.81 -13.36 -5.65
CA ILE A 221 -4.85 -13.46 -4.18
C ILE A 221 -6.16 -14.09 -3.72
N PHE A 222 -7.29 -13.73 -4.33
CA PHE A 222 -8.59 -14.28 -4.00
C PHE A 222 -8.64 -15.79 -4.29
N VAL A 223 -8.22 -16.23 -5.48
CA VAL A 223 -8.16 -17.66 -5.84
C VAL A 223 -7.22 -18.42 -4.92
N GLN A 224 -6.03 -17.89 -4.62
CA GLN A 224 -5.10 -18.50 -3.66
C GLN A 224 -5.73 -18.63 -2.27
N SER A 225 -6.47 -17.61 -1.82
CA SER A 225 -7.16 -17.65 -0.52
C SER A 225 -8.27 -18.70 -0.48
N LEU A 226 -9.01 -18.87 -1.59
CA LEU A 226 -10.08 -19.85 -1.70
C LEU A 226 -9.54 -21.28 -1.74
N VAL A 227 -8.49 -21.53 -2.54
CA VAL A 227 -7.83 -22.84 -2.62
C VAL A 227 -7.22 -23.21 -1.27
N GLY A 228 -6.50 -22.28 -0.63
CA GLY A 228 -5.94 -22.50 0.70
C GLY A 228 -7.02 -22.79 1.74
N ALA A 229 -8.13 -22.04 1.72
CA ALA A 229 -9.26 -22.26 2.61
C ALA A 229 -9.93 -23.61 2.40
N PHE A 230 -10.10 -24.03 1.15
CA PHE A 230 -10.66 -25.34 0.82
C PHE A 230 -9.81 -26.48 1.41
N LEU A 231 -8.49 -26.47 1.17
CA LEU A 231 -7.59 -27.50 1.70
C LEU A 231 -7.62 -27.57 3.23
N VAL A 232 -7.52 -26.42 3.90
CA VAL A 232 -7.56 -26.37 5.37
C VAL A 232 -8.92 -26.84 5.91
N SER A 233 -10.02 -26.42 5.28
CA SER A 233 -11.37 -26.83 5.70
C SER A 233 -11.60 -28.34 5.53
N CYS A 234 -11.12 -28.93 4.43
CA CYS A 234 -11.17 -30.38 4.22
C CYS A 234 -10.42 -31.15 5.31
N ILE A 235 -9.26 -30.64 5.76
CA ILE A 235 -8.50 -31.26 6.85
C ILE A 235 -9.29 -31.19 8.16
N ILE A 236 -9.80 -30.01 8.53
CA ILE A 236 -10.58 -29.80 9.76
C ILE A 236 -11.79 -30.71 9.79
N VAL A 237 -12.61 -30.69 8.74
CA VAL A 237 -13.81 -31.53 8.63
C VAL A 237 -13.46 -33.01 8.58
N GLY A 238 -12.36 -33.38 7.92
CA GLY A 238 -11.86 -34.75 7.90
C GLY A 238 -11.56 -35.28 9.30
N VAL A 239 -10.96 -34.45 10.18
CA VAL A 239 -10.75 -34.78 11.59
C VAL A 239 -12.09 -35.01 12.29
N PHE A 240 -13.05 -34.08 12.18
CA PHE A 240 -14.36 -34.24 12.80
C PHE A 240 -15.14 -35.46 12.29
N CYS A 241 -15.03 -35.80 11.01
CA CYS A 241 -15.64 -37.01 10.44
C CYS A 241 -15.03 -38.31 10.96
N ALA A 242 -13.74 -38.30 11.33
CA ALA A 242 -13.03 -39.47 11.86
C ALA A 242 -13.40 -39.77 13.33
N VAL A 243 -13.79 -38.76 14.11
CA VAL A 243 -14.19 -38.93 15.52
C VAL A 243 -15.47 -39.79 15.62
N PRO A 244 -15.59 -40.73 16.58
CA PRO A 244 -16.85 -41.45 16.80
C PRO A 244 -17.99 -40.52 17.26
N ASN A 245 -19.24 -41.01 17.26
CA ASN A 245 -20.38 -40.21 17.72
C ASN A 245 -20.37 -40.08 19.24
N GLY A 246 -20.65 -38.89 19.77
CA GLY A 246 -20.79 -38.64 21.21
C GLY A 246 -22.12 -39.13 21.77
N GLY A 247 -23.22 -38.92 21.04
CA GLY A 247 -24.56 -39.40 21.43
C GLY A 247 -25.15 -38.70 22.67
N PHE A 248 -24.75 -37.46 22.94
CA PHE A 248 -25.15 -36.74 24.15
C PHE A 248 -26.58 -36.16 24.09
N PHE A 249 -27.10 -35.86 22.90
CA PHE A 249 -28.44 -35.32 22.66
C PHE A 249 -28.92 -35.56 21.23
#